data_AF-A0A524IBS2-F1
#
_entry.id   AF-A0A524IBS2-F1
#
_cell.length_a   1.000
_cell.length_b   1.000
_cell.length_c   1.000
_cell.angle_alpha   90.00
_cell.angle_beta   90.00
_cell.angle_gamma   90.00
#
_symmetry.space_group_name_H-M   'P 1'
#
loop_
_entity.id
_entity.type
_entity.pdbx_description
1 polymer ?
#
loop_
_entity_poly.entity_id
_entity_poly.type
_entity_poly.pdbx_seq_one_letter_code
_entity_poly.pdbx_strand_id
1 'polypeptide(L)'
;GRILPAVAAELGLSAETMVCTGALDQAAGAIGVGNIRPGVFSENTGAALAVCATVDHPVLDPKKRMPCHYHGIPDTYMAHTFTTGGMVLKWYRDNFCQQEMNVGVLSGMDAYDILGREAAMVAPGSDGLVMLPHLQGAMAPEANPRAKGVIYGFTLRHTKAHIARAILEAIACIVKRNIEVVEELGIRVDEIRCLGGGARSSIWNQIKADITGKPVLTMENEEAACLGAAIIAGAGVGIFTNLSDACSRMVQVKSKFEPNGRNSAVYAEYFKKYCALYESLTGMFAGESG
;
A
#
# COMPACT_ATOMS: atom_id res chain seq x y z
N GLY A 1 20.47 17.75 -18.00
CA GLY A 1 21.23 18.89 -18.56
C GLY A 1 20.58 20.20 -18.19
N ARG A 2 21.10 21.34 -18.63
CA ARG A 2 20.46 22.65 -18.37
C ARG A 2 19.13 22.76 -19.12
N ILE A 3 18.16 23.44 -18.51
CA ILE A 3 16.88 23.77 -19.15
C ILE A 3 17.11 24.62 -20.41
N LEU A 4 16.25 24.48 -21.42
CA LEU A 4 16.32 25.33 -22.61
C LEU A 4 15.92 26.78 -22.23
N PRO A 5 16.62 27.82 -22.72
CA PRO A 5 16.33 29.21 -22.35
C PRO A 5 14.87 29.64 -22.58
N ALA A 6 14.27 29.20 -23.70
CA ALA A 6 12.87 29.50 -24.01
C ALA A 6 11.90 28.90 -22.98
N VAL A 7 12.15 27.66 -22.53
CA VAL A 7 11.33 26.97 -21.53
C VAL A 7 11.54 27.59 -20.14
N ALA A 8 12.76 28.02 -19.82
CA ALA A 8 13.03 28.75 -18.57
C ALA A 8 12.22 30.04 -18.48
N ALA A 9 12.16 30.82 -19.57
CA ALA A 9 11.38 32.05 -19.64
C ALA A 9 9.87 31.79 -19.52
N GLU A 10 9.36 30.74 -20.18
CA GLU A 10 7.94 30.35 -20.11
C GLU A 10 7.51 29.91 -18.70
N LEU A 11 8.36 29.12 -18.01
CA LEU A 11 8.07 28.60 -16.67
C LEU A 11 8.46 29.55 -15.53
N GLY A 12 9.06 30.71 -15.84
CA GLY A 12 9.56 31.64 -14.83
C GLY A 12 10.74 31.11 -14.01
N LEU A 13 11.54 30.22 -14.59
CA LEU A 13 12.71 29.60 -13.97
C LEU A 13 14.02 30.25 -14.44
N SER A 14 15.10 30.05 -13.67
CA SER A 14 16.44 30.48 -14.07
C SER A 14 16.95 29.66 -15.26
N ALA A 15 17.71 30.29 -16.17
CA ALA A 15 18.46 29.58 -17.22
C ALA A 15 19.56 28.65 -16.67
N GLU A 16 19.91 28.81 -15.38
CA GLU A 16 20.81 27.91 -14.65
C GLU A 16 20.11 26.65 -14.12
N THR A 17 18.78 26.54 -14.26
CA THR A 17 18.02 25.40 -13.75
C THR A 17 18.46 24.10 -14.42
N MET A 18 18.75 23.09 -13.60
CA MET A 18 19.14 21.77 -14.06
C MET A 18 17.94 20.86 -14.20
N VAL A 19 17.85 20.16 -15.33
CA VAL A 19 16.91 19.08 -15.60
C VAL A 19 17.62 17.75 -15.36
N CYS A 20 17.14 16.98 -14.38
CA CYS A 20 17.66 15.66 -14.06
C CYS A 20 16.77 14.57 -14.68
N THR A 21 17.36 13.42 -14.99
CA THR A 21 16.57 12.24 -15.36
C THR A 21 15.73 11.83 -14.15
N GLY A 22 14.42 11.69 -14.36
CA GLY A 22 13.49 11.23 -13.34
C GLY A 22 13.52 9.71 -13.15
N ALA A 23 12.54 9.19 -12.42
CA ALA A 23 12.29 7.77 -12.26
C ALA A 23 10.80 7.48 -12.52
N LEU A 24 10.44 6.20 -12.63
CA LEU A 24 9.05 5.76 -12.55
C LEU A 24 8.41 6.32 -11.26
N ASP A 25 7.14 6.70 -11.30
CA ASP A 25 6.39 7.24 -10.16
C ASP A 25 6.51 6.36 -8.90
N GLN A 26 6.45 5.04 -9.04
CA GLN A 26 6.58 4.09 -7.92
C GLN A 26 8.01 4.03 -7.37
N ALA A 27 9.03 4.13 -8.23
CA ALA A 27 10.42 4.21 -7.79
C ALA A 27 10.71 5.54 -7.09
N ALA A 28 10.18 6.65 -7.62
CA ALA A 28 10.26 7.95 -6.96
C ALA A 28 9.50 7.93 -5.62
N GLY A 29 8.31 7.33 -5.58
CA GLY A 29 7.53 7.15 -4.35
C GLY A 29 8.29 6.37 -3.29
N ALA A 30 8.93 5.26 -3.67
CA ALA A 30 9.80 4.47 -2.79
C ALA A 30 10.95 5.34 -2.22
N ILE A 31 11.64 6.11 -3.06
CA ILE A 31 12.72 7.02 -2.61
C ILE A 31 12.19 8.11 -1.68
N GLY A 32 11.03 8.69 -1.99
CA GLY A 32 10.40 9.75 -1.20
C GLY A 32 9.92 9.29 0.16
N VAL A 33 9.65 8.00 0.34
CA VAL A 33 9.46 7.40 1.67
C VAL A 33 10.73 6.78 2.22
N GLY A 34 11.90 6.94 1.58
CA GLY A 34 13.19 6.44 2.03
C GLY A 34 13.39 4.92 1.91
N ASN A 35 12.59 4.25 1.09
CA ASN A 35 12.81 2.87 0.65
C ASN A 35 13.90 2.83 -0.43
N ILE A 36 15.16 2.97 0.01
CA ILE A 36 16.35 3.03 -0.87
C ILE A 36 17.32 1.88 -0.65
N ARG A 37 16.93 0.88 0.15
CA ARG A 37 17.76 -0.25 0.56
C ARG A 37 16.91 -1.47 0.92
N PRO A 38 17.48 -2.69 0.89
CA PRO A 38 16.82 -3.88 1.41
C PRO A 38 16.35 -3.73 2.86
N GLY A 39 15.29 -4.47 3.22
CA GLY A 39 14.64 -4.42 4.52
C GLY A 39 13.45 -3.47 4.60
N VAL A 40 13.32 -2.51 3.67
CA VAL A 40 12.17 -1.59 3.64
C VAL A 40 11.18 -2.04 2.59
N PHE A 41 9.91 -2.18 2.99
CA PHE A 41 8.79 -2.46 2.09
C PHE A 41 7.86 -1.27 2.06
N SER A 42 7.78 -0.54 0.96
CA SER A 42 6.82 0.56 0.83
C SER A 42 5.52 0.07 0.21
N GLU A 43 4.39 0.54 0.73
CA GLU A 43 3.08 0.31 0.14
C GLU A 43 2.30 1.61 0.01
N ASN A 44 1.59 1.75 -1.11
CA ASN A 44 0.68 2.85 -1.39
C ASN A 44 -0.75 2.32 -1.42
N THR A 45 -1.47 2.52 -0.32
CA THR A 45 -2.90 2.23 -0.24
C THR A 45 -3.70 3.44 -0.77
N GLY A 46 -3.69 3.60 -2.09
CA GLY A 46 -4.55 4.52 -2.83
C GLY A 46 -5.80 3.82 -3.38
N ALA A 47 -6.32 4.25 -4.53
CA ALA A 47 -7.38 3.51 -5.22
C ALA A 47 -6.89 2.08 -5.56
N ALA A 48 -5.68 1.97 -6.10
CA ALA A 48 -4.90 0.75 -6.16
C ALA A 48 -4.03 0.61 -4.91
N LEU A 49 -3.67 -0.63 -4.57
CA LEU A 49 -2.58 -0.95 -3.66
C LEU A 49 -1.35 -1.23 -4.51
N ALA A 50 -0.30 -0.43 -4.37
CA ALA A 50 1.00 -0.68 -4.98
C ALA A 50 2.01 -1.02 -3.89
N VAL A 51 2.89 -1.99 -4.15
CA VAL A 51 3.93 -2.42 -3.20
C VAL A 51 5.31 -2.40 -3.85
N CYS A 52 6.35 -2.10 -3.09
CA CYS A 52 7.72 -2.07 -3.59
C CYS A 52 8.70 -2.51 -2.49
N ALA A 53 9.56 -3.47 -2.82
CA ALA A 53 10.71 -3.86 -2.02
C ALA A 53 11.99 -3.63 -2.83
N THR A 54 12.91 -2.84 -2.27
CA THR A 54 14.18 -2.50 -2.92
C THR A 54 15.21 -3.59 -2.71
N VAL A 55 15.89 -3.98 -3.78
CA VAL A 55 16.92 -5.05 -3.81
C VAL A 55 18.16 -4.59 -4.57
N ASP A 56 19.32 -5.17 -4.27
CA ASP A 56 20.63 -4.83 -4.83
C ASP A 56 21.06 -5.75 -5.99
N HIS A 57 20.21 -6.68 -6.40
CA HIS A 57 20.42 -7.56 -7.54
C HIS A 57 19.07 -7.92 -8.19
N PRO A 58 19.05 -8.29 -9.48
CA PRO A 58 17.82 -8.76 -10.12
C PRO A 58 17.29 -10.02 -9.43
N VAL A 59 15.99 -10.01 -9.08
CA VAL A 59 15.30 -11.16 -8.48
C VAL A 59 14.21 -11.63 -9.43
N LEU A 60 14.24 -12.91 -9.82
CA LEU A 60 13.23 -13.49 -10.71
C LEU A 60 12.34 -14.46 -9.92
N ASP A 61 11.03 -14.23 -9.90
CA ASP A 61 10.07 -15.16 -9.29
C ASP A 61 9.75 -16.32 -10.24
N PRO A 62 10.16 -17.57 -9.93
CA PRO A 62 9.84 -18.73 -10.77
C PRO A 62 8.33 -18.95 -10.93
N LYS A 63 7.53 -18.51 -9.96
CA LYS A 63 6.06 -18.60 -9.99
C LYS A 63 5.39 -17.40 -10.67
N LYS A 64 6.16 -16.41 -11.15
CA LYS A 64 5.69 -15.23 -11.90
C LYS A 64 4.65 -14.37 -11.17
N ARG A 65 4.71 -14.29 -9.84
CA ARG A 65 3.79 -13.49 -9.00
C ARG A 65 4.33 -12.08 -8.75
N MET A 66 5.65 -11.94 -8.67
CA MET A 66 6.32 -10.68 -8.37
C MET A 66 7.32 -10.30 -9.47
N PRO A 67 7.02 -9.27 -10.30
CA PRO A 67 7.96 -8.78 -11.28
C PRO A 67 9.06 -7.91 -10.64
N CYS A 68 10.22 -7.88 -11.30
CA CYS A 68 11.37 -7.10 -10.89
C CYS A 68 11.69 -6.05 -11.95
N HIS A 69 11.89 -4.81 -11.50
CA HIS A 69 12.12 -3.65 -12.35
C HIS A 69 13.41 -2.94 -11.92
N TYR A 70 14.01 -2.15 -12.82
CA TYR A 70 15.05 -1.22 -12.42
C TYR A 70 14.49 -0.20 -11.44
N HIS A 71 15.28 0.12 -10.41
CA HIS A 71 14.96 1.20 -9.50
C HIS A 71 15.44 2.55 -10.08
N GLY A 72 15.01 3.66 -9.47
CA GLY A 72 15.54 5.00 -9.73
C GLY A 72 16.93 5.26 -9.12
N ILE A 73 17.65 4.22 -8.70
CA ILE A 73 18.97 4.31 -8.04
C ILE A 73 19.93 3.41 -8.83
N PRO A 74 21.17 3.85 -9.13
CA PRO A 74 22.15 3.04 -9.82
C PRO A 74 22.37 1.68 -9.15
N ASP A 75 22.46 0.63 -9.95
CA ASP A 75 22.73 -0.75 -9.53
C ASP A 75 21.75 -1.31 -8.49
N THR A 76 20.51 -0.81 -8.45
CA THR A 76 19.44 -1.38 -7.65
C THR A 76 18.16 -1.62 -8.45
N TYR A 77 17.32 -2.49 -7.88
CA TYR A 77 16.10 -2.98 -8.50
C TYR A 77 14.96 -2.92 -7.49
N MET A 78 13.72 -3.08 -7.97
CA MET A 78 12.53 -3.16 -7.14
C MET A 78 11.70 -4.37 -7.53
N ALA A 79 11.38 -5.20 -6.53
CA ALA A 79 10.28 -6.15 -6.59
C ALA A 79 8.99 -5.37 -6.35
N HIS A 80 8.21 -5.16 -7.41
CA HIS A 80 7.10 -4.21 -7.41
C HIS A 80 5.89 -4.80 -8.10
N THR A 81 4.71 -4.59 -7.52
CA THR A 81 3.44 -4.96 -8.16
C THR A 81 2.32 -4.08 -7.66
N PHE A 82 1.15 -4.20 -8.28
CA PHE A 82 -0.05 -3.48 -7.88
C PHE A 82 -1.30 -4.38 -7.98
N THR A 83 -2.32 -4.00 -7.21
CA THR A 83 -3.63 -4.65 -7.16
C THR A 83 -4.70 -3.65 -6.72
N THR A 84 -5.95 -4.08 -6.59
CA THR A 84 -7.02 -3.20 -6.08
C THR A 84 -6.81 -2.95 -4.59
N GLY A 85 -6.83 -1.68 -4.17
CA GLY A 85 -6.60 -1.25 -2.79
C GLY A 85 -7.81 -0.58 -2.18
N GLY A 86 -7.66 0.70 -1.80
CA GLY A 86 -8.69 1.50 -1.14
C GLY A 86 -9.94 1.78 -1.99
N MET A 87 -9.92 1.48 -3.30
CA MET A 87 -11.13 1.56 -4.11
C MET A 87 -12.23 0.59 -3.65
N VAL A 88 -11.89 -0.50 -2.95
CA VAL A 88 -12.87 -1.40 -2.33
C VAL A 88 -13.63 -0.70 -1.20
N LEU A 89 -12.92 0.05 -0.35
CA LEU A 89 -13.53 0.85 0.70
C LEU A 89 -14.36 2.00 0.12
N LYS A 90 -13.87 2.63 -0.97
CA LYS A 90 -14.64 3.64 -1.71
C LYS A 90 -15.94 3.04 -2.27
N TRP A 91 -15.88 1.89 -2.92
CA TRP A 91 -17.06 1.19 -3.43
C TRP A 91 -18.07 0.92 -2.32
N TYR A 92 -17.60 0.41 -1.18
CA TYR A 92 -18.46 0.14 -0.03
C TYR A 92 -19.13 1.42 0.49
N ARG A 93 -18.33 2.48 0.71
CA ARG A 93 -18.82 3.79 1.15
C ARG A 93 -19.90 4.33 0.21
N ASP A 94 -19.60 4.38 -1.08
CA ASP A 94 -20.45 5.04 -2.09
C ASP A 94 -21.81 4.32 -2.26
N ASN A 95 -21.86 3.00 -2.04
CA ASN A 95 -23.05 2.17 -2.27
C ASN A 95 -23.85 1.82 -1.01
N PHE A 96 -23.22 1.81 0.16
CA PHE A 96 -23.86 1.29 1.39
C PHE A 96 -23.79 2.24 2.59
N CYS A 97 -23.05 3.34 2.49
CA CYS A 97 -22.77 4.23 3.62
C CYS A 97 -23.32 5.66 3.42
N GLN A 98 -24.49 5.83 2.78
CA GLN A 98 -25.11 7.14 2.60
C GLN A 98 -25.32 7.89 3.94
N GLN A 99 -25.60 7.18 5.03
CA GLN A 99 -25.77 7.79 6.35
C GLN A 99 -24.47 8.42 6.84
N GLU A 100 -23.36 7.68 6.77
CA GLU A 100 -22.03 8.14 7.17
C GLU A 100 -21.56 9.29 6.26
N MET A 101 -21.87 9.24 4.96
CA MET A 101 -21.61 10.35 4.03
C MET A 101 -22.40 11.60 4.41
N ASN A 102 -23.69 11.47 4.73
CA ASN A 102 -24.52 12.60 5.15
C ASN A 102 -24.03 13.19 6.49
N VAL A 103 -23.65 12.35 7.44
CA VAL A 103 -23.03 12.79 8.71
C VAL A 103 -21.73 13.52 8.42
N GLY A 104 -20.90 13.03 7.49
CA GLY A 104 -19.68 13.71 7.07
C GLY A 104 -19.94 15.12 6.54
N VAL A 105 -20.94 15.29 5.65
CA VAL A 105 -21.35 16.61 5.14
C VAL A 105 -21.82 17.54 6.27
N LEU A 106 -22.64 17.04 7.20
CA LEU A 106 -23.20 17.85 8.29
C LEU A 106 -22.17 18.22 9.36
N SER A 107 -21.17 17.37 9.59
CA SER A 107 -20.17 17.54 10.65
C SER A 107 -18.85 18.12 10.17
N GLY A 108 -18.62 18.18 8.85
CA GLY A 108 -17.33 18.54 8.25
C GLY A 108 -16.26 17.47 8.38
N MET A 109 -16.60 16.26 8.83
CA MET A 109 -15.68 15.12 8.89
C MET A 109 -15.65 14.35 7.57
N ASP A 110 -14.49 13.77 7.23
CA ASP A 110 -14.40 12.83 6.12
C ASP A 110 -15.19 11.55 6.47
N ALA A 111 -16.02 11.06 5.54
CA ALA A 111 -16.77 9.83 5.71
C ALA A 111 -15.87 8.60 5.95
N TYR A 112 -14.64 8.60 5.41
CA TYR A 112 -13.66 7.56 5.69
C TYR A 112 -13.19 7.56 7.15
N ASP A 113 -13.09 8.73 7.78
CA ASP A 113 -12.73 8.83 9.21
C ASP A 113 -13.87 8.30 10.08
N ILE A 114 -15.13 8.56 9.72
CA ILE A 114 -16.31 8.01 10.39
C ILE A 114 -16.29 6.48 10.28
N LEU A 115 -16.14 5.94 9.07
CA LEU A 115 -16.05 4.49 8.84
C LEU A 115 -14.86 3.85 9.58
N GLY A 116 -13.72 4.55 9.64
CA GLY A 116 -12.55 4.11 10.41
C GLY A 116 -12.84 4.02 11.91
N ARG A 117 -13.54 5.01 12.48
CA ARG A 117 -13.96 5.01 13.89
C ARG A 117 -14.94 3.88 14.18
N GLU A 118 -15.92 3.66 13.30
CA GLU A 118 -16.87 2.55 13.44
C GLU A 118 -16.18 1.18 13.35
N ALA A 119 -15.29 1.00 12.37
CA ALA A 119 -14.50 -0.21 12.25
C ALA A 119 -13.61 -0.46 13.49
N ALA A 120 -13.08 0.59 14.11
CA ALA A 120 -12.29 0.48 15.33
C ALA A 120 -13.08 -0.08 16.53
N MET A 121 -14.41 0.02 16.53
CA MET A 121 -15.28 -0.53 17.58
C MET A 121 -15.53 -2.04 17.44
N VAL A 122 -15.29 -2.61 16.27
CA VAL A 122 -15.41 -4.06 16.02
C VAL A 122 -14.14 -4.75 16.48
N ALA A 123 -14.21 -5.95 17.06
CA ALA A 123 -13.01 -6.67 17.50
C ALA A 123 -12.13 -7.13 16.30
N PRO A 124 -10.81 -7.31 16.50
CA PRO A 124 -9.93 -7.92 15.51
C PRO A 124 -10.47 -9.25 14.95
N GLY A 125 -10.42 -9.40 13.63
CA GLY A 125 -10.97 -10.55 12.91
C GLY A 125 -12.47 -10.44 12.57
N SER A 126 -13.06 -9.27 12.80
CA SER A 126 -14.42 -8.90 12.38
C SER A 126 -15.50 -9.90 12.79
N ASP A 127 -15.38 -10.47 14.01
CA ASP A 127 -16.25 -11.53 14.54
C ASP A 127 -16.42 -12.76 13.61
N GLY A 128 -15.38 -13.04 12.81
CA GLY A 128 -15.36 -14.17 11.88
C GLY A 128 -15.78 -13.81 10.45
N LEU A 129 -16.11 -12.55 10.17
CA LEU A 129 -16.41 -12.06 8.81
C LEU A 129 -15.13 -11.92 8.00
N VAL A 130 -15.03 -12.63 6.87
CA VAL A 130 -13.86 -12.60 5.98
C VAL A 130 -14.26 -12.02 4.62
N MET A 131 -13.49 -11.06 4.12
CA MET A 131 -13.68 -10.46 2.80
C MET A 131 -12.56 -10.88 1.85
N LEU A 132 -12.91 -11.33 0.64
CA LEU A 132 -12.01 -11.32 -0.52
C LEU A 132 -12.29 -10.06 -1.33
N PRO A 133 -11.31 -9.13 -1.49
CA PRO A 133 -11.57 -7.79 -1.98
C PRO A 133 -11.50 -7.67 -3.52
N HIS A 134 -11.57 -8.79 -4.25
CA HIS A 134 -11.29 -8.88 -5.69
C HIS A 134 -12.46 -8.40 -6.57
N LEU A 135 -12.95 -7.18 -6.36
CA LEU A 135 -14.07 -6.60 -7.11
C LEU A 135 -13.77 -6.34 -8.60
N GLN A 136 -12.50 -6.41 -9.01
CA GLN A 136 -12.04 -6.23 -10.39
C GLN A 136 -11.07 -7.35 -10.81
N GLY A 137 -11.24 -8.56 -10.27
CA GLY A 137 -10.21 -9.60 -10.37
C GLY A 137 -9.16 -9.49 -9.26
N ALA A 138 -8.44 -10.58 -9.07
CA ALA A 138 -7.28 -10.64 -8.21
C ALA A 138 -6.02 -10.41 -9.07
N MET A 139 -5.28 -9.36 -8.78
CA MET A 139 -3.95 -9.16 -9.37
C MET A 139 -2.91 -9.85 -8.48
N ALA A 140 -1.68 -9.37 -8.43
CA ALA A 140 -0.66 -10.00 -7.62
C ALA A 140 -1.01 -10.00 -6.11
N PRO A 141 -0.67 -11.08 -5.39
CA PRO A 141 0.11 -12.23 -5.85
C PRO A 141 -0.72 -13.37 -6.48
N GLU A 142 -2.05 -13.32 -6.47
CA GLU A 142 -2.90 -14.42 -6.93
C GLU A 142 -3.02 -14.52 -8.47
N ALA A 143 -3.00 -13.38 -9.18
CA ALA A 143 -3.06 -13.30 -10.65
C ALA A 143 -4.25 -14.04 -11.29
N ASN A 144 -5.45 -13.85 -10.74
CA ASN A 144 -6.70 -14.41 -11.26
C ASN A 144 -7.68 -13.30 -11.68
N PRO A 145 -7.75 -12.95 -12.98
CA PRO A 145 -8.64 -11.89 -13.46
C PRO A 145 -10.13 -12.21 -13.32
N ARG A 146 -10.50 -13.48 -13.10
CA ARG A 146 -11.89 -13.90 -12.90
C ARG A 146 -12.33 -13.91 -11.44
N ALA A 147 -11.41 -13.68 -10.49
CA ALA A 147 -11.78 -13.61 -9.09
C ALA A 147 -12.80 -12.48 -8.86
N LYS A 148 -13.76 -12.73 -7.97
CA LYS A 148 -14.81 -11.77 -7.59
C LYS A 148 -14.73 -11.44 -6.12
N GLY A 149 -15.36 -10.33 -5.72
CA GLY A 149 -15.51 -9.99 -4.32
C GLY A 149 -16.40 -10.99 -3.58
N VAL A 150 -16.02 -11.34 -2.36
CA VAL A 150 -16.75 -12.32 -1.53
C VAL A 150 -16.76 -11.84 -0.09
N ILE A 151 -17.93 -11.78 0.54
CA ILE A 151 -18.04 -11.66 2.00
C ILE A 151 -18.55 -12.99 2.55
N TYR A 152 -17.75 -13.63 3.39
CA TYR A 152 -18.05 -14.93 3.97
C TYR A 152 -18.22 -14.82 5.49
N GLY A 153 -19.15 -15.59 6.04
CA GLY A 153 -19.34 -15.73 7.49
C GLY A 153 -20.40 -14.82 8.12
N PHE A 154 -21.33 -14.28 7.33
CA PHE A 154 -22.42 -13.47 7.88
C PHE A 154 -23.27 -14.22 8.91
N THR A 155 -23.65 -13.49 9.94
CA THR A 155 -24.63 -13.84 10.97
C THR A 155 -25.36 -12.57 11.41
N LEU A 156 -26.47 -12.69 12.14
CA LEU A 156 -27.32 -11.56 12.54
C LEU A 156 -26.64 -10.49 13.43
N ARG A 157 -25.44 -10.77 13.97
CA ARG A 157 -24.70 -9.80 14.80
C ARG A 157 -23.91 -8.77 14.00
N HIS A 158 -23.63 -9.06 12.74
CA HIS A 158 -22.74 -8.23 11.93
C HIS A 158 -23.45 -6.95 11.49
N THR A 159 -22.69 -5.87 11.45
CA THR A 159 -23.15 -4.52 11.10
C THR A 159 -22.31 -3.95 9.96
N LYS A 160 -22.67 -2.75 9.48
CA LYS A 160 -21.85 -1.99 8.51
C LYS A 160 -20.40 -1.83 8.97
N ALA A 161 -20.19 -1.58 10.26
CA ALA A 161 -18.86 -1.49 10.87
C ALA A 161 -18.03 -2.77 10.70
N HIS A 162 -18.66 -3.96 10.76
CA HIS A 162 -17.98 -5.23 10.55
C HIS A 162 -17.53 -5.40 9.10
N ILE A 163 -18.35 -4.97 8.14
CA ILE A 163 -17.99 -5.01 6.72
C ILE A 163 -16.83 -4.04 6.46
N ALA A 164 -16.90 -2.82 7.00
CA ALA A 164 -15.81 -1.85 6.91
C ALA A 164 -14.51 -2.45 7.47
N ARG A 165 -14.54 -3.03 8.67
CA ARG A 165 -13.35 -3.66 9.27
C ARG A 165 -12.84 -4.84 8.45
N ALA A 166 -13.73 -5.72 7.95
CA ALA A 166 -13.35 -6.86 7.12
C ALA A 166 -12.68 -6.41 5.81
N ILE A 167 -13.08 -5.27 5.22
CA ILE A 167 -12.38 -4.67 4.06
C ILE A 167 -10.97 -4.22 4.44
N LEU A 168 -10.80 -3.51 5.57
CA LEU A 168 -9.48 -3.08 6.02
C LEU A 168 -8.54 -4.27 6.28
N GLU A 169 -9.07 -5.31 6.94
CA GLU A 169 -8.37 -6.56 7.24
C GLU A 169 -8.03 -7.34 5.98
N ALA A 170 -8.91 -7.39 4.98
CA ALA A 170 -8.68 -8.05 3.70
C ALA A 170 -7.54 -7.40 2.89
N ILE A 171 -7.49 -6.07 2.82
CA ILE A 171 -6.39 -5.37 2.14
C ILE A 171 -5.07 -5.55 2.90
N ALA A 172 -5.10 -5.58 4.24
CA ALA A 172 -3.93 -5.92 5.04
C ALA A 172 -3.46 -7.37 4.81
N CYS A 173 -4.39 -8.32 4.57
CA CYS A 173 -4.05 -9.68 4.16
C CYS A 173 -3.34 -9.69 2.80
N ILE A 174 -3.77 -8.88 1.83
CA ILE A 174 -3.06 -8.75 0.54
C ILE A 174 -1.63 -8.21 0.73
N VAL A 175 -1.43 -7.22 1.60
CA VAL A 175 -0.08 -6.74 1.93
C VAL A 175 0.76 -7.88 2.51
N LYS A 176 0.20 -8.65 3.46
CA LYS A 176 0.88 -9.81 4.02
C LYS A 176 1.22 -10.87 2.97
N ARG A 177 0.29 -11.19 2.06
CA ARG A 177 0.54 -12.12 0.95
C ARG A 177 1.69 -11.67 0.06
N ASN A 178 1.76 -10.37 -0.26
CA ASN A 178 2.88 -9.82 -1.02
C ASN A 178 4.21 -9.90 -0.25
N ILE A 179 4.19 -9.65 1.06
CA ILE A 179 5.37 -9.82 1.92
C ILE A 179 5.81 -11.28 1.93
N GLU A 180 4.90 -12.25 2.08
CA GLU A 180 5.24 -13.68 2.00
C GLU A 180 5.88 -14.05 0.66
N VAL A 181 5.38 -13.52 -0.45
CA VAL A 181 5.99 -13.75 -1.78
C VAL A 181 7.38 -13.13 -1.87
N VAL A 182 7.59 -11.92 -1.37
CA VAL A 182 8.89 -11.25 -1.37
C VAL A 182 9.89 -11.98 -0.47
N GLU A 183 9.47 -12.43 0.71
CA GLU A 183 10.29 -13.22 1.64
C GLU A 183 10.60 -14.63 1.09
N GLU A 184 9.67 -15.27 0.36
CA GLU A 184 9.92 -16.52 -0.38
C GLU A 184 11.05 -16.38 -1.42
N LEU A 185 11.27 -15.17 -1.94
CA LEU A 185 12.35 -14.85 -2.89
C LEU A 185 13.66 -14.48 -2.20
N GLY A 186 13.75 -14.61 -0.88
CA GLY A 186 14.94 -14.28 -0.09
C GLY A 186 15.09 -12.79 0.21
N ILE A 187 14.08 -11.97 -0.09
CA ILE A 187 14.10 -10.53 0.18
C ILE A 187 13.56 -10.29 1.59
N ARG A 188 14.42 -9.78 2.47
CA ARG A 188 14.05 -9.45 3.84
C ARG A 188 13.15 -8.22 3.91
N VAL A 189 12.10 -8.29 4.74
CA VAL A 189 11.23 -7.15 5.10
C VAL A 189 11.29 -6.92 6.61
N ASP A 190 11.80 -5.76 7.02
CA ASP A 190 11.92 -5.34 8.42
C ASP A 190 10.81 -4.38 8.84
N GLU A 191 10.39 -3.49 7.93
CA GLU A 191 9.38 -2.48 8.19
C GLU A 191 8.56 -2.18 6.93
N ILE A 192 7.34 -1.69 7.16
CA ILE A 192 6.44 -1.23 6.12
C ILE A 192 6.38 0.30 6.16
N ARG A 193 6.58 0.96 5.02
CA ARG A 193 6.36 2.40 4.87
C ARG A 193 5.09 2.65 4.08
N CYS A 194 4.04 3.07 4.78
CA CYS A 194 2.73 3.31 4.20
C CYS A 194 2.63 4.74 3.66
N LEU A 195 2.15 4.87 2.42
CA LEU A 195 1.78 6.12 1.76
C LEU A 195 0.37 6.03 1.15
N GLY A 196 -0.10 7.15 0.60
CA GLY A 196 -1.43 7.27 0.00
C GLY A 196 -2.56 7.47 1.03
N GLY A 197 -3.80 7.42 0.56
CA GLY A 197 -4.98 7.72 1.40
C GLY A 197 -5.11 6.80 2.62
N GLY A 198 -4.69 5.54 2.50
CA GLY A 198 -4.69 4.59 3.62
C GLY A 198 -3.71 4.97 4.74
N ALA A 199 -2.65 5.73 4.45
CA ALA A 199 -1.69 6.19 5.46
C ALA A 199 -2.32 7.15 6.48
N ARG A 200 -3.40 7.85 6.12
CA ARG A 200 -4.13 8.75 7.03
C ARG A 200 -4.95 7.99 8.09
N SER A 201 -5.30 6.73 7.82
CA SER A 201 -6.13 5.92 8.72
C SER A 201 -5.28 5.19 9.77
N SER A 202 -5.28 5.72 11.00
CA SER A 202 -4.54 5.13 12.13
C SER A 202 -4.97 3.69 12.42
N ILE A 203 -6.27 3.40 12.39
CA ILE A 203 -6.79 2.04 12.60
C ILE A 203 -6.31 1.09 11.49
N TRP A 204 -6.28 1.54 10.24
CA TRP A 204 -5.86 0.69 9.13
C TRP A 204 -4.37 0.37 9.19
N ASN A 205 -3.55 1.36 9.56
CA ASN A 205 -2.13 1.15 9.79
C ASN A 205 -1.86 0.18 10.94
N GLN A 206 -2.63 0.26 12.04
CA GLN A 206 -2.54 -0.72 13.13
C GLN A 206 -2.95 -2.12 12.68
N ILE A 207 -4.05 -2.26 11.92
CA ILE A 207 -4.49 -3.56 11.36
C ILE A 207 -3.40 -4.16 10.47
N LYS A 208 -2.75 -3.36 9.61
CA LYS A 208 -1.63 -3.81 8.78
C LYS A 208 -0.47 -4.30 9.65
N ALA A 209 -0.08 -3.54 10.68
CA ALA A 209 1.01 -3.94 11.57
C ALA A 209 0.69 -5.27 12.29
N ASP A 210 -0.53 -5.41 12.82
CA ASP A 210 -0.97 -6.59 13.54
C ASP A 210 -1.06 -7.84 12.64
N ILE A 211 -1.57 -7.72 11.41
CA ILE A 211 -1.70 -8.84 10.47
C ILE A 211 -0.33 -9.26 9.94
N THR A 212 0.48 -8.30 9.48
CA THR A 212 1.79 -8.57 8.86
C THR A 212 2.85 -8.97 9.89
N GLY A 213 2.68 -8.57 11.15
CA GLY A 213 3.69 -8.74 12.19
C GLY A 213 4.92 -7.85 11.98
N LYS A 214 4.82 -6.79 11.16
CA LYS A 214 5.89 -5.84 10.88
C LYS A 214 5.49 -4.44 11.36
N PRO A 215 6.43 -3.60 11.85
CA PRO A 215 6.16 -2.21 12.13
C PRO A 215 5.68 -1.47 10.87
N VAL A 216 4.64 -0.66 10.98
CA VAL A 216 4.14 0.22 9.91
C VAL A 216 4.47 1.66 10.26
N LEU A 217 5.16 2.36 9.36
CA LEU A 217 5.53 3.76 9.50
C LEU A 217 4.79 4.59 8.45
N THR A 218 4.31 5.76 8.84
CA THR A 218 3.79 6.79 7.92
C THR A 218 4.76 7.95 7.85
N MET A 219 4.79 8.65 6.72
CA MET A 219 5.71 9.77 6.50
C MET A 219 5.00 11.11 6.67
N GLU A 220 5.75 12.17 7.01
CA GLU A 220 5.22 13.53 7.12
C GLU A 220 4.78 14.09 5.77
N ASN A 221 5.52 13.77 4.70
CA ASN A 221 5.18 14.21 3.36
C ASN A 221 4.25 13.19 2.67
N GLU A 222 3.02 13.63 2.34
CA GLU A 222 2.04 12.81 1.62
C GLU A 222 2.38 12.67 0.12
N GLU A 223 3.12 13.62 -0.45
CA GLU A 223 3.52 13.67 -1.87
C GLU A 223 4.85 12.94 -2.12
N ALA A 224 4.89 11.65 -1.78
CA ALA A 224 6.10 10.83 -1.81
C ALA A 224 6.81 10.82 -3.18
N ALA A 225 6.07 10.71 -4.30
CA ALA A 225 6.70 10.68 -5.63
C ALA A 225 7.38 12.02 -5.97
N CYS A 226 6.74 13.14 -5.63
CA CYS A 226 7.31 14.48 -5.80
C CYS A 226 8.55 14.67 -4.92
N LEU A 227 8.48 14.23 -3.66
CA LEU A 227 9.63 14.27 -2.74
C LEU A 227 10.79 13.41 -3.26
N GLY A 228 10.51 12.21 -3.77
CA GLY A 228 11.51 11.34 -4.38
C GLY A 228 12.16 11.95 -5.61
N ALA A 229 11.38 12.59 -6.49
CA ALA A 229 11.91 13.33 -7.63
C ALA A 229 12.83 14.48 -7.19
N ALA A 230 12.46 15.22 -6.14
CA ALA A 230 13.28 16.28 -5.56
C ALA A 230 14.59 15.72 -4.94
N ILE A 231 14.53 14.57 -4.26
CA ILE A 231 15.69 13.87 -3.70
C ILE A 231 16.64 13.44 -4.83
N ILE A 232 16.13 12.81 -5.89
CA ILE A 232 16.93 12.43 -7.07
C ILE A 232 17.59 13.65 -7.69
N ALA A 233 16.83 14.72 -7.92
CA ALA A 233 17.35 15.94 -8.52
C ALA A 233 18.43 16.59 -7.64
N GLY A 234 18.18 16.73 -6.34
CA GLY A 234 19.12 17.31 -5.37
C GLY A 234 20.44 16.54 -5.29
N ALA A 235 20.38 15.21 -5.29
CA ALA A 235 21.58 14.37 -5.37
C ALA A 235 22.28 14.51 -6.74
N GLY A 236 21.52 14.52 -7.83
CA GLY A 236 22.05 14.61 -9.20
C GLY A 236 22.76 15.93 -9.51
N VAL A 237 22.38 17.03 -8.86
CA VAL A 237 23.05 18.34 -9.01
C VAL A 237 24.10 18.61 -7.92
N GLY A 238 24.32 17.68 -7.00
CA GLY A 238 25.33 17.81 -5.94
C GLY A 238 24.95 18.72 -4.78
N ILE A 239 23.65 19.01 -4.56
CA ILE A 239 23.17 19.67 -3.33
C ILE A 239 23.39 18.74 -2.12
N PHE A 240 23.22 17.44 -2.33
CA PHE A 240 23.51 16.39 -1.35
C PHE A 240 24.69 15.55 -1.81
N THR A 241 25.41 14.97 -0.84
CA THR A 241 26.59 14.14 -1.13
C THR A 241 26.23 12.87 -1.89
N ASN A 242 25.07 12.30 -1.60
CA ASN A 242 24.48 11.14 -2.27
C ASN A 242 22.99 11.04 -1.91
N LEU A 243 22.31 10.04 -2.48
CA LEU A 243 20.88 9.81 -2.24
C LEU A 243 20.56 9.48 -0.77
N SER A 244 21.44 8.77 -0.06
CA SER A 244 21.22 8.43 1.35
C SER A 244 21.26 9.67 2.24
N ASP A 245 22.18 10.60 1.98
CA ASP A 245 22.26 11.90 2.66
C ASP A 245 20.99 12.73 2.39
N ALA A 246 20.56 12.82 1.13
CA ALA A 246 19.32 13.48 0.75
C ALA A 246 18.09 12.89 1.47
N CYS A 247 17.91 11.57 1.43
CA CYS A 247 16.82 10.88 2.12
C CYS A 247 16.85 11.13 3.63
N SER A 248 18.03 11.08 4.26
CA SER A 248 18.16 11.29 5.71
C SER A 248 17.73 12.69 6.18
N ARG A 249 17.83 13.69 5.30
CA ARG A 249 17.46 15.09 5.60
C ARG A 249 16.04 15.44 5.20
N MET A 250 15.50 14.78 4.18
CA MET A 250 14.23 15.15 3.56
C MET A 250 13.07 14.22 3.92
N VAL A 251 13.33 12.96 4.28
CA VAL A 251 12.30 11.98 4.63
C VAL A 251 12.14 11.94 6.15
N GLN A 252 10.93 12.26 6.62
CA GLN A 252 10.59 12.28 8.03
C GLN A 252 9.44 11.32 8.33
N VAL A 253 9.61 10.51 9.37
CA VAL A 253 8.58 9.62 9.89
C VAL A 253 7.61 10.44 10.74
N LYS A 254 6.32 10.30 10.45
CA LYS A 254 5.22 10.95 11.18
C LYS A 254 4.74 10.10 12.34
N SER A 255 4.39 8.85 12.05
CA SER A 255 3.87 7.91 13.05
C SER A 255 4.45 6.52 12.84
N LYS A 256 4.56 5.76 13.94
CA LYS A 256 4.95 4.35 13.94
C LYS A 256 3.89 3.52 14.65
N PHE A 257 3.46 2.44 14.02
CA PHE A 257 2.49 1.47 14.54
C PHE A 257 3.20 0.13 14.73
N GLU A 258 3.34 -0.29 15.97
CA GLU A 258 3.97 -1.57 16.31
C GLU A 258 2.92 -2.69 16.32
N PRO A 259 3.26 -3.92 15.88
CA PRO A 259 2.37 -5.06 15.98
C PRO A 259 1.95 -5.30 17.43
N ASN A 260 0.63 -5.40 17.66
CA ASN A 260 0.10 -5.71 18.97
C ASN A 260 0.06 -7.23 19.18
N GLY A 261 0.96 -7.74 20.05
CA GLY A 261 1.07 -9.16 20.37
C GLY A 261 -0.22 -9.82 20.87
N ARG A 262 -1.18 -9.04 21.42
CA ARG A 262 -2.49 -9.56 21.85
C ARG A 262 -3.37 -10.01 20.67
N ASN A 263 -3.15 -9.43 19.48
CA ASN A 263 -3.92 -9.72 18.29
C ASN A 263 -3.27 -10.79 17.40
N SER A 264 -2.04 -11.23 17.71
CA SER A 264 -1.28 -12.14 16.84
C SER A 264 -2.00 -13.47 16.60
N ALA A 265 -2.59 -14.07 17.64
CA ALA A 265 -3.30 -15.34 17.49
C ALA A 265 -4.55 -15.21 16.62
N VAL A 266 -5.37 -14.17 16.85
CA VAL A 266 -6.62 -13.98 16.10
C VAL A 266 -6.34 -13.63 14.64
N TYR A 267 -5.33 -12.80 14.35
CA TYR A 267 -4.96 -12.47 12.98
C TYR A 267 -4.21 -13.58 12.25
N ALA A 268 -3.46 -14.44 12.96
CA ALA A 268 -2.90 -15.65 12.35
C ALA A 268 -4.02 -16.58 11.85
N GLU A 269 -5.06 -16.82 12.68
CA GLU A 269 -6.20 -17.63 12.28
C GLU A 269 -7.07 -16.94 11.21
N TYR A 270 -7.27 -15.63 11.30
CA TYR A 270 -7.97 -14.86 10.27
C TYR A 270 -7.26 -14.97 8.91
N PHE A 271 -5.93 -14.79 8.89
CA PHE A 271 -5.15 -14.85 7.66
C PHE A 271 -5.17 -16.25 7.02
N LYS A 272 -5.08 -17.32 7.83
CA LYS A 272 -5.27 -18.69 7.34
C LYS A 272 -6.63 -18.88 6.68
N LYS A 273 -7.71 -18.39 7.33
CA LYS A 273 -9.07 -18.45 6.76
C LYS A 273 -9.20 -17.65 5.48
N TYR A 274 -8.60 -16.46 5.41
CA TYR A 274 -8.55 -15.64 4.20
C TYR A 274 -7.93 -16.41 3.02
N CYS A 275 -6.76 -17.01 3.23
CA CYS A 275 -6.08 -17.80 2.20
C CYS A 275 -6.90 -19.04 1.79
N ALA A 276 -7.39 -19.81 2.76
CA ALA A 276 -8.19 -21.01 2.51
C ALA A 276 -9.50 -20.69 1.78
N LEU A 277 -10.16 -19.58 2.10
CA LEU A 277 -11.36 -19.11 1.42
C LEU A 277 -11.07 -18.78 -0.04
N TYR A 278 -9.98 -18.06 -0.32
CA TYR A 278 -9.56 -17.77 -1.68
C TYR A 278 -9.34 -19.07 -2.47
N GLU A 279 -8.52 -19.98 -1.94
CA GLU A 279 -8.20 -21.27 -2.56
C GLU A 279 -9.46 -22.10 -2.84
N SER A 280 -10.38 -22.17 -1.89
CA SER A 280 -11.63 -22.93 -2.02
C SER A 280 -12.54 -22.41 -3.14
N LEU A 281 -12.44 -21.13 -3.49
CA LEU A 281 -13.27 -20.49 -4.52
C LEU A 281 -12.60 -20.40 -5.89
N THR A 282 -11.31 -20.73 -6.01
CA THR A 282 -10.56 -20.70 -7.28
C THR A 282 -11.27 -21.48 -8.40
N GLY A 283 -11.79 -22.68 -8.11
CA GLY A 283 -12.53 -23.49 -9.07
C GLY A 283 -13.85 -22.84 -9.51
N MET A 284 -14.52 -22.10 -8.63
CA MET A 284 -15.77 -21.40 -8.96
C MET A 284 -15.51 -20.20 -9.87
N PHE A 285 -14.42 -19.45 -9.63
CA PHE A 285 -14.03 -18.34 -10.49
C PHE A 285 -13.68 -18.79 -11.93
N ALA A 286 -13.19 -20.02 -12.10
CA ALA A 286 -12.84 -20.55 -13.41
C ALA A 286 -14.08 -20.92 -14.26
N GLY A 287 -15.17 -21.36 -13.62
CA GLY A 287 -16.38 -21.88 -14.28
C GLY A 287 -17.33 -20.80 -14.81
N GLU A 288 -17.15 -19.54 -14.43
CA GLU A 288 -17.95 -18.43 -14.93
C GLU A 288 -17.42 -17.94 -16.28
N SER A 289 -17.77 -18.67 -17.36
CA SER A 289 -17.73 -18.10 -18.71
C SER A 289 -18.89 -17.12 -18.84
N GLY A 290 -18.59 -15.82 -18.77
CA GLY A 290 -19.48 -14.77 -19.28
C GLY A 290 -19.64 -14.87 -20.79
#